data_AF-A0A2T6K5Q3-F1
#
_entry.id   AF-A0A2T6K5Q3-F1
#
_cell.length_a   1.000
_cell.length_b   1.000
_cell.length_c   1.000
_cell.angle_alpha   90.00
_cell.angle_beta   90.00
_cell.angle_gamma   90.00
#
_symmetry.space_group_name_H-M   'P 1'
#
loop_
_entity.id
_entity.type
_entity.pdbx_description
1 polymer ?
#
loop_
_entity_poly.entity_id
_entity_poly.type
_entity_poly.pdbx_seq_one_letter_code
_entity_poly.pdbx_strand_id
1 'polypeptide(L)'
;MKNGLISELENLYNTELMNEFPNEDIEQIEKDFEDVFSEVDWLGADFNEFCMLIAGSSSYVLGNKKIPKNQRQFLYKNFFSLYPKYSFLKDSVSNYPHFYKELVSFEKARELLLVIIQNK
;
A
#
# COMPACT_ATOMS: atom_id res chain seq x y z
N MET A 1 -23.46 -5.52 -7.00
CA MET A 1 -22.40 -5.56 -5.96
C MET A 1 -21.00 -5.54 -6.61
N LYS A 2 -20.62 -6.55 -7.40
CA LYS A 2 -19.29 -6.66 -8.03
C LYS A 2 -18.88 -5.47 -8.92
N ASN A 3 -19.78 -4.97 -9.76
CA ASN A 3 -19.49 -3.82 -10.61
C ASN A 3 -19.22 -2.54 -9.79
N GLY A 4 -19.89 -2.37 -8.64
CA GLY A 4 -19.65 -1.23 -7.75
C GLY A 4 -18.26 -1.24 -7.13
N LEU A 5 -17.78 -2.42 -6.71
CA LEU A 5 -16.43 -2.59 -6.15
C LEU A 5 -15.33 -2.32 -7.19
N ILE A 6 -15.54 -2.76 -8.43
CA ILE A 6 -14.60 -2.50 -9.52
C ILE A 6 -14.57 -1.00 -9.86
N SER A 7 -15.73 -0.32 -9.90
CA SER A 7 -15.78 1.13 -10.10
C SER A 7 -15.13 1.90 -8.95
N GLU A 8 -15.27 1.44 -7.71
CA GLU A 8 -14.59 2.05 -6.56
C GLU A 8 -13.07 1.88 -6.66
N LEU A 9 -12.59 0.68 -7.02
CA LEU A 9 -11.17 0.44 -7.25
C LEU A 9 -10.62 1.29 -8.41
N GLU A 10 -11.38 1.45 -9.49
CA GLU A 10 -11.01 2.28 -10.63
C GLU A 10 -10.89 3.76 -10.25
N ASN A 11 -11.84 4.27 -9.46
CA ASN A 11 -11.78 5.64 -8.96
C ASN A 11 -10.51 5.83 -8.11
N LEU A 12 -10.31 4.97 -7.12
CA LEU A 12 -9.14 5.02 -6.23
C LEU A 12 -7.82 4.93 -7.01
N TYR A 13 -7.75 4.03 -7.99
CA TYR A 13 -6.58 3.87 -8.86
C TYR A 13 -6.25 5.16 -9.63
N ASN A 14 -7.25 5.86 -10.14
CA ASN A 14 -7.05 7.05 -10.94
C ASN A 14 -6.86 8.34 -10.13
N THR A 15 -7.35 8.40 -8.89
CA THR A 15 -7.35 9.63 -8.08
C THR A 15 -6.39 9.61 -6.90
N GLU A 16 -6.04 8.44 -6.36
CA GLU A 16 -5.28 8.34 -5.12
C GLU A 16 -4.01 7.47 -5.23
N LEU A 17 -3.99 6.45 -6.10
CA LEU A 17 -2.79 5.61 -6.27
C LEU A 17 -1.76 6.17 -7.27
N MET A 18 -2.03 7.35 -7.82
CA MET A 18 -1.18 8.06 -8.78
C MET A 18 -0.67 9.39 -8.20
N ASN A 19 -0.77 9.57 -6.88
CA ASN A 19 -0.24 10.74 -6.19
C ASN A 19 1.30 10.76 -6.26
N GLU A 20 1.86 11.91 -5.91
CA GLU A 20 3.30 12.03 -5.69
C GLU A 20 3.70 11.19 -4.48
N PHE A 21 4.83 10.48 -4.61
CA PHE A 21 5.36 9.64 -3.56
C PHE A 21 5.80 10.48 -2.34
N PRO A 22 5.47 10.09 -1.09
CA PRO A 22 5.62 10.94 0.09
C PRO A 22 7.07 10.98 0.62
N ASN A 23 8.02 11.43 -0.22
CA ASN A 23 9.46 11.42 0.09
C ASN A 23 9.79 12.24 1.35
N GLU A 24 9.22 13.44 1.50
CA GLU A 24 9.50 14.32 2.64
C GLU A 24 9.12 13.67 3.98
N ASP A 25 7.95 13.03 4.04
CA ASP A 25 7.51 12.32 5.24
C ASP A 25 8.35 11.07 5.50
N ILE A 26 8.76 10.34 4.45
CA ILE A 26 9.65 9.18 4.59
C ILE A 26 11.00 9.58 5.16
N GLU A 27 11.62 10.63 4.62
CA GLU A 27 12.88 11.18 5.13
C GLU A 27 12.74 11.63 6.58
N GLN A 28 11.61 12.24 6.93
CA GLN A 28 11.33 12.66 8.31
C GLN A 28 11.13 11.48 9.26
N ILE A 29 10.43 10.41 8.84
CA ILE A 29 10.28 9.18 9.64
C ILE A 29 11.65 8.52 9.89
N GLU A 30 12.46 8.37 8.84
CA GLU A 30 13.77 7.75 8.94
C GLU A 30 14.69 8.52 9.90
N LYS A 31 14.56 9.86 9.94
CA LYS A 31 15.26 10.73 10.89
C LYS A 31 14.71 10.65 12.32
N ASP A 32 13.39 10.72 12.50
CA ASP A 32 12.76 10.71 13.83
C ASP A 32 12.97 9.40 14.59
N PHE A 33 13.21 8.31 13.84
CA PHE A 33 13.42 6.98 14.37
C PHE A 33 14.81 6.42 14.04
N GLU A 34 15.81 7.27 13.78
CA GLU A 34 17.15 6.84 13.37
C GLU A 34 17.78 5.80 14.31
N ASP A 35 17.52 5.91 15.62
CA ASP A 35 17.99 4.97 16.65
C ASP A 35 17.33 3.58 16.58
N VAL A 36 16.20 3.47 15.88
CA VAL A 36 15.40 2.24 15.71
C VAL A 36 15.62 1.61 14.34
N PHE A 37 15.88 2.41 13.32
CA PHE A 37 16.22 1.95 11.98
C PHE A 37 17.59 1.26 11.97
N SER A 38 17.67 0.08 11.37
CA SER A 38 18.98 -0.51 11.04
C SER A 38 19.51 0.04 9.71
N GLU A 39 20.82 -0.04 9.47
CA GLU A 39 21.45 0.44 8.21
C GLU A 39 20.85 -0.19 6.93
N VAL A 40 20.13 -1.30 7.06
CA VAL A 40 19.49 -2.03 5.95
C VAL A 40 17.98 -1.74 5.84
N ASP A 41 17.43 -0.88 6.69
CA ASP A 41 16.03 -0.50 6.67
C ASP A 41 15.80 0.72 5.78
N TRP A 42 15.14 0.47 4.65
CA TRP A 42 14.90 1.46 3.61
C TRP A 42 13.39 1.61 3.49
N LEU A 43 12.80 2.47 4.34
CA LEU A 43 11.35 2.62 4.43
C LEU A 43 10.77 3.00 3.08
N GLY A 44 11.42 3.92 2.38
CA GLY A 44 10.98 4.34 1.05
C GLY A 44 10.97 3.20 0.03
N ALA A 45 11.97 2.32 0.04
CA ALA A 45 12.03 1.20 -0.89
C ALA A 45 10.95 0.15 -0.59
N ASP A 46 10.79 -0.22 0.69
CA ASP A 46 9.79 -1.19 1.13
C ASP A 46 8.36 -0.66 0.92
N PHE A 47 8.12 0.62 1.20
CA PHE A 47 6.83 1.25 0.95
C PHE A 47 6.52 1.34 -0.55
N ASN A 48 7.50 1.68 -1.38
CA ASN A 48 7.32 1.68 -2.83
C ASN A 48 7.01 0.26 -3.37
N GLU A 49 7.67 -0.79 -2.87
CA GLU A 49 7.34 -2.17 -3.25
C GLU A 49 5.90 -2.54 -2.90
N PHE A 50 5.42 -2.15 -1.71
CA PHE A 50 4.03 -2.31 -1.30
C PHE A 50 3.06 -1.60 -2.27
N CYS A 51 3.34 -0.33 -2.60
CA CYS A 51 2.53 0.45 -3.53
C CYS A 51 2.50 -0.19 -4.92
N MET A 52 3.65 -0.60 -5.45
CA MET A 52 3.76 -1.25 -6.76
C MET A 52 3.01 -2.59 -6.81
N LEU A 53 3.05 -3.39 -5.74
CA LEU A 53 2.29 -4.64 -5.64
C LEU A 53 0.78 -4.38 -5.81
N ILE A 54 0.26 -3.37 -5.12
CA ILE A 54 -1.16 -3.04 -5.12
C ILE A 54 -1.58 -2.37 -6.42
N ALA A 55 -0.87 -1.35 -6.89
CA ALA A 55 -1.13 -0.69 -8.17
C ALA A 55 -1.06 -1.68 -9.34
N GLY A 56 -0.04 -2.54 -9.36
CA GLY A 56 0.07 -3.64 -10.32
C GLY A 56 -1.15 -4.55 -10.26
N SER A 57 -1.52 -5.04 -9.07
CA SER A 57 -2.69 -5.90 -8.89
C SER A 57 -4.00 -5.24 -9.32
N SER A 58 -4.17 -3.94 -9.05
CA SER A 58 -5.30 -3.13 -9.52
C SER A 58 -5.36 -3.08 -11.04
N SER A 59 -4.24 -2.81 -11.72
CA SER A 59 -4.19 -2.80 -13.18
C SER A 59 -4.59 -4.15 -13.80
N TYR A 60 -4.24 -5.28 -13.17
CA TYR A 60 -4.71 -6.61 -13.60
C TYR A 60 -6.23 -6.73 -13.49
N VAL A 61 -6.81 -6.35 -12.35
CA VAL A 61 -8.27 -6.44 -12.14
C VAL A 61 -9.04 -5.52 -13.09
N LEU A 62 -8.60 -4.28 -13.24
CA LEU A 62 -9.21 -3.28 -14.13
C LEU A 62 -9.09 -3.68 -15.61
N GLY A 63 -7.99 -4.32 -15.99
CA GLY A 63 -7.81 -4.92 -17.32
C GLY A 63 -8.55 -6.24 -17.53
N ASN A 64 -9.42 -6.66 -16.61
CA ASN A 64 -10.11 -7.95 -16.62
C ASN A 64 -9.16 -9.17 -16.72
N LYS A 65 -7.96 -9.05 -16.15
CA LYS A 65 -6.95 -10.10 -16.08
C LYS A 65 -6.92 -10.73 -14.67
N LYS A 66 -6.30 -11.89 -14.56
CA LYS A 66 -6.06 -12.57 -13.28
C LYS A 66 -4.74 -12.09 -12.68
N ILE A 67 -4.76 -11.72 -11.40
CA ILE A 67 -3.55 -11.37 -10.65
C ILE A 67 -2.64 -12.61 -10.54
N PRO A 68 -1.32 -12.49 -10.78
CA PRO A 68 -0.34 -13.55 -10.55
C PRO A 68 -0.43 -14.15 -9.13
N LYS A 69 -0.22 -15.47 -8.99
CA LYS A 69 -0.41 -16.18 -7.71
C LYS A 69 0.47 -15.63 -6.59
N ASN A 70 1.72 -15.29 -6.89
CA ASN A 70 2.68 -14.69 -5.97
C ASN A 70 2.18 -13.32 -5.47
N GLN A 71 1.75 -12.42 -6.37
CA GLN A 71 1.20 -11.12 -5.97
C GLN A 71 -0.04 -11.29 -5.08
N ARG A 72 -0.94 -12.21 -5.45
CA ARG A 72 -2.15 -12.49 -4.68
C ARG A 72 -1.85 -12.93 -3.23
N GLN A 73 -0.78 -13.70 -3.01
CA GLN A 73 -0.40 -14.11 -1.66
C GLN A 73 -0.05 -12.92 -0.76
N PHE A 74 0.64 -11.92 -1.32
CA PHE A 74 1.05 -10.74 -0.56
C PHE A 74 -0.11 -9.78 -0.26
N LEU A 75 -1.17 -9.74 -1.08
CA LEU A 75 -2.36 -8.90 -0.82
C LEU A 75 -3.08 -9.24 0.49
N TYR A 76 -2.90 -10.46 1.03
CA TYR A 76 -3.47 -10.86 2.33
C TYR A 76 -2.74 -10.25 3.53
N LYS A 77 -1.65 -9.51 3.31
CA LYS A 77 -0.89 -8.81 4.36
C LYS A 77 -1.05 -7.31 4.18
N ASN A 78 -1.42 -6.61 5.26
CA ASN A 78 -1.27 -5.16 5.33
C ASN A 78 0.23 -4.78 5.40
N PHE A 79 0.55 -3.51 5.22
CA PHE A 79 1.92 -2.99 5.18
C PHE A 79 2.75 -3.47 6.38
N PHE A 80 2.25 -3.29 7.60
CA PHE A 80 2.95 -3.71 8.82
C PHE A 80 3.04 -5.23 9.02
N SER A 81 2.21 -6.03 8.33
CA SER A 81 2.34 -7.50 8.32
C SER A 81 3.33 -7.97 7.26
N LEU A 82 3.52 -7.19 6.19
CA LEU A 82 4.52 -7.45 5.16
C LEU A 82 5.92 -7.03 5.62
N TYR A 83 6.00 -5.88 6.31
CA TYR A 83 7.22 -5.29 6.85
C TYR A 83 7.09 -5.09 8.38
N PRO A 84 7.17 -6.18 9.18
CA PRO A 84 6.95 -6.12 10.63
C PRO A 84 7.97 -5.25 11.38
N LYS A 85 9.14 -5.00 10.78
CA LYS A 85 10.17 -4.10 11.31
C LYS A 85 9.69 -2.66 11.53
N TYR A 86 8.67 -2.20 10.78
CA TYR A 86 8.09 -0.87 10.94
C TYR A 86 6.94 -0.83 11.97
N SER A 87 6.77 -1.86 12.81
CA SER A 87 5.67 -1.89 13.77
C SER A 87 5.69 -0.75 14.79
N PHE A 88 6.87 -0.17 15.06
CA PHE A 88 7.02 0.99 15.94
C PHE A 88 6.29 2.24 15.43
N LEU A 89 6.07 2.32 14.11
CA LEU A 89 5.41 3.46 13.47
C LEU A 89 3.87 3.43 13.63
N LYS A 90 3.27 2.29 14.00
CA LYS A 90 1.80 2.11 13.99
C LYS A 90 1.03 3.18 14.76
N ASP A 91 1.52 3.56 15.92
CA ASP A 91 0.82 4.49 16.82
C ASP A 91 1.10 5.96 16.49
N SER A 92 2.13 6.24 15.69
CA SER A 92 2.58 7.58 15.33
C SER A 92 2.47 7.91 13.84
N VAL A 93 2.09 6.94 12.99
CA VAL A 93 2.08 7.10 11.53
C VAL A 93 1.26 8.30 11.07
N SER A 94 0.18 8.64 11.79
CA SER A 94 -0.67 9.79 11.48
C SER A 94 0.01 11.16 11.67
N ASN A 95 1.17 11.20 12.34
CA ASN A 95 1.98 12.42 12.46
C ASN A 95 2.68 12.79 11.15
N TYR A 96 2.72 11.87 10.18
CA TYR A 96 3.30 12.03 8.85
C TYR A 96 2.15 12.02 7.83
N PRO A 97 1.50 13.17 7.58
CA PRO A 97 0.19 13.23 6.95
C PRO A 97 0.17 12.75 5.50
N HIS A 98 1.24 12.97 4.74
CA HIS A 98 1.35 12.58 3.33
C HIS A 98 1.62 11.07 3.23
N PHE A 99 2.55 10.55 4.03
CA PHE A 99 2.80 9.11 4.13
C PHE A 99 1.56 8.36 4.64
N TYR A 100 0.91 8.86 5.69
CA TYR A 100 -0.29 8.25 6.25
C TYR A 100 -1.45 8.22 5.25
N LYS A 101 -1.69 9.32 4.54
CA LYS A 101 -2.72 9.39 3.50
C LYS A 101 -2.44 8.35 2.42
N GLU A 102 -1.21 8.31 1.91
CA GLU A 102 -0.81 7.37 0.86
C GLU A 102 -0.99 5.91 1.33
N LEU A 103 -0.49 5.59 2.52
CA LEU A 103 -0.64 4.27 3.14
C LEU A 103 -2.11 3.85 3.24
N VAL A 104 -2.98 4.75 3.73
CA VAL A 104 -4.42 4.48 3.85
C VAL A 104 -5.06 4.24 2.47
N SER A 105 -4.74 5.03 1.45
CA SER A 105 -5.25 4.85 0.10
C SER A 105 -4.85 3.50 -0.49
N PHE A 106 -3.59 3.10 -0.32
CA PHE A 106 -3.10 1.80 -0.78
C PHE A 106 -3.70 0.62 0.01
N GLU A 107 -3.84 0.74 1.34
CA GLU A 107 -4.53 -0.25 2.16
C GLU A 107 -5.99 -0.44 1.75
N LYS A 108 -6.71 0.66 1.47
CA LYS A 108 -8.09 0.61 0.97
C LYS A 108 -8.17 -0.12 -0.37
N ALA A 109 -7.24 0.16 -1.29
CA ALA A 109 -7.16 -0.55 -2.57
C ALA A 109 -6.89 -2.05 -2.37
N ARG A 110 -5.97 -2.41 -1.47
CA ARG A 110 -5.66 -3.79 -1.11
C ARG A 110 -6.89 -4.54 -0.58
N GLU A 111 -7.67 -3.91 0.30
CA GLU A 111 -8.90 -4.51 0.83
C GLU A 111 -9.97 -4.71 -0.25
N LEU A 112 -10.18 -3.71 -1.12
CA LEU A 112 -11.07 -3.84 -2.28
C LEU A 112 -10.65 -5.00 -3.19
N LEU A 113 -9.36 -5.12 -3.48
CA LEU A 113 -8.81 -6.23 -4.26
C LEU A 113 -9.12 -7.58 -3.61
N LEU A 114 -8.92 -7.73 -2.29
CA LEU A 114 -9.23 -8.97 -1.58
C LEU A 114 -10.71 -9.35 -1.72
N VAL A 115 -11.61 -8.39 -1.54
CA VAL A 115 -13.07 -8.62 -1.67
C VAL A 115 -13.42 -9.01 -3.11
N ILE A 116 -12.86 -8.34 -4.12
CA ILE A 116 -13.10 -8.66 -5.54
C ILE A 116 -12.60 -10.07 -5.89
N ILE A 117 -11.45 -10.47 -5.35
CA ILE A 117 -10.81 -11.76 -5.61
C ILE A 117 -11.51 -12.91 -4.89
N GLN A 118 -12.04 -12.70 -3.69
CA GLN A 118 -12.79 -13.70 -2.92
C GLN A 118 -14.21 -13.91 -3.47
N ASN A 119 -14.80 -12.88 -4.08
CA ASN A 119 -16.10 -12.93 -4.76
C ASN A 119 -15.99 -13.32 -6.26
N LYS A 120 -14.88 -13.93 -6.68
CA LYS A 120 -14.65 -14.48 -8.02
C LYS A 120 -14.62 -16.00 -7.97
#